data_AF-A0A943LE74-F1
#
_entry.id   AF-A0A943LE74-F1
#
_cell.length_a   1.000
_cell.length_b   1.000
_cell.length_c   1.000
_cell.angle_alpha   90.00
_cell.angle_beta   90.00
_cell.angle_gamma   90.00
#
_symmetry.space_group_name_H-M   'P 1'
#
loop_
_entity.id
_entity.type
_entity.pdbx_description
1 polymer ?
#
loop_
_entity_poly.entity_id
_entity_poly.type
_entity_poly.pdbx_seq_one_letter_code
_entity_poly.pdbx_strand_id
1 'polypeptide(L)' 'MREKLIEVRGDKSQSDVAEVLGISQKTLSAIERGYRNPSVELMKKLQDYYKVSMIDLFNDIFKF' A
#
# COMPACT_ATOMS: atom_id res chain seq x y z
N MET A 1 10.36 3.36 -4.83
CA MET A 1 9.47 2.19 -4.74
C MET A 1 9.29 1.86 -3.27
N ARG A 2 8.08 1.55 -2.83
CA ARG A 2 7.75 1.20 -1.44
C ARG A 2 7.88 -0.30 -1.29
N GLU A 3 9.11 -0.75 -1.05
CA GLU A 3 9.44 -2.18 -0.99
C GLU A 3 8.63 -2.93 0.06
N LYS A 4 8.35 -2.30 1.20
CA LYS A 4 7.56 -2.94 2.27
C LYS A 4 6.16 -3.33 1.80
N LEU A 5 5.50 -2.49 1.00
CA LEU A 5 4.18 -2.82 0.42
C LEU A 5 4.24 -3.99 -0.55
N ILE A 6 5.32 -4.09 -1.33
CA ILE A 6 5.53 -5.18 -2.29
C ILE A 6 5.83 -6.49 -1.54
N GLU A 7 6.67 -6.42 -0.51
CA GLU A 7 7.00 -7.55 0.36
C GLU A 7 5.75 -8.15 1.01
N VAL A 8 4.92 -7.31 1.67
CA VAL A 8 3.73 -7.79 2.38
C VAL A 8 2.60 -8.22 1.45
N ARG A 9 2.58 -7.74 0.20
CA ARG A 9 1.67 -8.26 -0.85
C ARG A 9 2.03 -9.71 -1.20
N GLY A 10 3.32 -10.04 -1.18
CA GLY A 10 3.84 -11.35 -1.56
C GLY A 10 3.41 -11.73 -2.97
N ASP A 11 2.95 -12.98 -3.15
CA ASP A 11 2.55 -13.51 -4.45
C ASP A 11 1.18 -13.05 -4.95
N LYS A 12 0.42 -12.29 -4.14
CA LYS A 12 -0.88 -11.77 -4.56
C LYS A 12 -0.69 -10.76 -5.68
N SER A 13 -1.57 -10.81 -6.68
CA SER A 13 -1.53 -9.79 -7.72
C SER A 13 -1.96 -8.44 -7.16
N GLN A 14 -1.53 -7.36 -7.79
CA GLN A 14 -2.02 -6.02 -7.44
C GLN A 14 -3.53 -5.89 -7.68
N SER A 15 -4.10 -6.67 -8.60
CA SER A 15 -5.55 -6.67 -8.85
C SER A 15 -6.32 -7.26 -7.68
N ASP A 16 -5.90 -8.42 -7.16
CA ASP A 16 -6.60 -9.11 -6.06
C ASP A 16 -6.62 -8.23 -4.80
N VAL A 17 -5.48 -7.61 -4.47
CA VAL A 17 -5.40 -6.72 -3.33
C VAL A 17 -6.22 -5.44 -3.56
N ALA A 18 -6.14 -4.86 -4.76
CA ALA A 18 -6.87 -3.65 -5.07
C ALA A 18 -8.39 -3.84 -4.99
N GLU A 19 -8.90 -5.00 -5.43
CA GLU A 19 -10.30 -5.38 -5.31
C GLU A 19 -10.74 -5.43 -3.84
N VAL A 20 -9.97 -6.10 -2.97
CA VAL A 20 -10.28 -6.18 -1.53
C VAL A 20 -10.28 -4.79 -0.87
N LEU A 21 -9.39 -3.90 -1.32
CA LEU A 21 -9.27 -2.54 -0.79
C LEU A 21 -10.27 -1.54 -1.42
N GLY A 22 -11.05 -1.96 -2.41
CA GLY A 22 -12.00 -1.11 -3.13
C GLY A 22 -11.33 0.01 -3.94
N ILE A 23 -10.15 -0.26 -4.51
CA ILE A 23 -9.40 0.67 -5.36
C ILE A 23 -9.08 0.02 -6.71
N SER A 24 -8.60 0.81 -7.69
CA SER A 24 -8.12 0.23 -8.95
C SER A 24 -6.71 -0.35 -8.80
N GLN A 25 -6.40 -1.41 -9.57
CA GLN A 25 -5.04 -1.96 -9.66
C GLN A 25 -3.99 -0.88 -9.99
N LYS A 26 -4.32 0.05 -10.91
CA LYS A 26 -3.45 1.20 -11.25
C LYS A 26 -3.15 2.08 -10.04
N THR A 27 -4.12 2.25 -9.15
CA THR A 27 -3.94 3.02 -7.89
C THR A 27 -2.94 2.32 -6.99
N LEU A 28 -3.13 1.01 -6.74
CA LEU A 28 -2.19 0.24 -5.92
C LEU A 28 -0.78 0.24 -6.54
N SER A 29 -0.66 0.03 -7.85
CA SER A 29 0.60 0.09 -8.58
C SER A 29 1.31 1.46 -8.45
N ALA A 30 0.56 2.57 -8.53
CA ALA A 30 1.13 3.90 -8.35
C ALA A 30 1.61 4.14 -6.91
N ILE A 31 0.89 3.60 -5.92
CA ILE A 31 1.28 3.64 -4.51
C ILE A 31 2.54 2.82 -4.27
N GLU A 32 2.60 1.56 -4.73
CA GLU A 32 3.76 0.67 -4.56
C GLU A 32 5.01 1.25 -5.21
N ARG A 33 4.88 1.91 -6.36
CA ARG A 33 6.03 2.53 -7.03
C ARG A 33 6.44 3.88 -6.41
N GLY A 34 5.58 4.49 -5.59
CA GLY A 34 5.81 5.80 -4.97
C GLY A 34 5.41 6.99 -5.85
N TYR A 35 4.70 6.77 -6.96
CA TYR A 35 4.19 7.84 -7.83
C TYR A 35 2.96 8.55 -7.24
N ARG A 36 2.29 7.92 -6.26
CA ARG A 36 1.13 8.48 -5.58
C ARG A 36 1.21 8.22 -4.09
N ASN A 37 0.89 9.24 -3.29
CA ASN A 37 0.64 9.05 -1.87
C ASN A 37 -0.84 8.67 -1.66
N PRO A 38 -1.14 7.60 -0.92
CA PRO A 38 -2.51 7.25 -0.56
C PRO A 38 -3.11 8.29 0.39
N SER A 39 -4.44 8.34 0.49
CA SER A 39 -5.12 9.06 1.57
C SER A 39 -4.88 8.38 2.92
N VAL A 40 -5.07 9.09 4.03
CA VAL A 40 -4.98 8.50 5.38
C VAL A 40 -5.94 7.31 5.55
N GLU A 41 -7.16 7.42 5.00
CA GLU A 41 -8.12 6.31 5.00
C GLU A 41 -7.58 5.08 4.27
N LEU A 42 -6.97 5.26 3.10
CA LEU A 42 -6.39 4.15 2.34
C LEU A 42 -5.13 3.59 3.02
N MET A 43 -4.30 4.44 3.63
CA MET A 43 -3.20 3.97 4.49
C MET A 43 -3.73 3.11 5.63
N LYS A 44 -4.88 3.45 6.21
CA LYS A 44 -5.49 2.69 7.31
C LYS A 44 -6.01 1.35 6.83
N LYS A 45 -6.68 1.30 5.68
CA LYS A 45 -7.10 0.04 5.04
C LYS A 45 -5.90 -0.86 4.74
N LEU A 46 -4.79 -0.30 4.24
CA LEU A 46 -3.57 -1.05 3.96
C LEU A 46 -2.90 -1.58 5.24
N GLN A 47 -2.82 -0.78 6.29
CA GLN A 47 -2.36 -1.23 7.62
C GLN A 47 -3.23 -2.38 8.14
N ASP A 48 -4.56 -2.23 8.07
CA ASP A 48 -5.49 -3.21 8.62
C ASP A 48 -5.53 -4.49 7.79
N TYR A 49 -5.30 -4.41 6.47
CA TYR A 49 -5.20 -5.56 5.57
C TYR A 49 -3.89 -6.34 5.80
N TYR A 50 -2.74 -5.64 5.81
CA TYR A 50 -1.43 -6.28 5.94
C TYR A 50 -1.01 -6.56 7.39
N LYS A 51 -1.72 -6.01 8.37
CA LYS A 51 -1.36 -6.07 9.81
C LYS A 51 0.05 -5.52 10.10
N VAL A 52 0.44 -4.50 9.34
CA VAL A 52 1.72 -3.79 9.47
C VAL A 52 1.44 -2.31 9.73
N SER A 53 2.25 -1.67 10.57
CA SER A 53 2.05 -0.28 10.93
C SER A 53 2.11 0.66 9.72
N MET A 54 1.36 1.76 9.73
CA MET A 54 1.46 2.80 8.69
C MET A 54 2.89 3.33 8.54
N ILE A 55 3.64 3.45 9.64
CA ILE A 55 5.02 3.96 9.63
C ILE A 55 5.92 3.04 8.81
N ASP A 56 5.80 1.72 9.01
CA ASP A 56 6.60 0.75 8.26
C ASP A 56 6.18 0.67 6.79
N LEU A 57 4.87 0.72 6.51
CA LEU A 57 4.34 0.67 5.14
C LEU A 57 4.71 1.91 4.31
N PHE A 58 4.83 3.06 4.95
CA PHE A 58 5.00 4.37 4.30
C PHE A 58 6.12 5.20 4.95
N ASN A 59 7.27 4.56 5.22
CA ASN A 59 8.42 5.24 5.82
C ASN A 59 8.88 6.48 5.04
N ASP A 60 8.64 6.51 3.73
CA ASP A 60 8.94 7.62 2.83
C ASP A 60 8.02 8.83 3.03
N ILE A 61 6.83 8.61 3.58
CA ILE A 61 5.84 9.65 3.92
C ILE A 61 6.09 10.18 5.33
N PHE A 62 6.40 9.30 6.28
CA PHE A 62 6.58 9.66 7.70
C PHE A 62 8.04 9.98 8.06
N LYS A 63 8.79 10.60 7.15
CA LYS A 63 10.22 10.89 7.38
C LYS A 63 10.41 11.66 8.69
N PHE A 64 11.05 11.01 9.65
CA PHE A 64 11.66 11.61 10.83
C PHE A 64 13.16 11.72 10.60
#